data_AF-A0A090WEX2-F1
#
_entry.id   AF-A0A090WEX2-F1
#
_cell.length_a   1.000
_cell.length_b   1.000
_cell.length_c   1.000
_cell.angle_alpha   90.00
_cell.angle_beta   90.00
_cell.angle_gamma   90.00
#
_symmetry.space_group_name_H-M   'P 1'
#
loop_
_entity.id
_entity.type
_entity.pdbx_description
1 polymer ?
#
loop_
_entity_poly.entity_id
_entity_poly.type
_entity_poly.pdbx_seq_one_letter_code
_entity_poly.pdbx_strand_id
1 'polypeptide(L)'
;MYLANSSNVKVGVTRKSQVPTRWIDQGAHEAIEIVEVPNRYLAGITEVALKDHVGDKTNWRTMLKNDIKDENLVEWRERLKSYIPEEAKNYFIESNTETNIEFPVHKYPKKPKSLNIEKVQSYQGTLVGVKGQYLIFEDDTVFNIRANEGLVVAISVF
;
A
#
# COMPACT_ATOMS: atom_id res chain seq x y z
N MET A 1 -10.27 -1.66 -9.65
CA MET A 1 -10.28 -1.51 -8.19
C MET A 1 -9.75 -2.78 -7.56
N TYR A 2 -9.19 -2.67 -6.37
CA TYR A 2 -8.53 -3.79 -5.70
C TYR A 2 -8.73 -3.73 -4.19
N LEU A 3 -8.52 -4.87 -3.54
CA LEU A 3 -8.20 -4.95 -2.12
C LEU A 3 -6.68 -5.05 -1.96
N ALA A 4 -6.16 -4.45 -0.90
CA ALA A 4 -4.76 -4.56 -0.54
C ALA A 4 -4.62 -4.74 0.98
N ASN A 5 -3.72 -5.61 1.39
CA ASN A 5 -3.36 -5.81 2.78
C ASN A 5 -1.96 -5.24 3.03
N SER A 6 -1.87 -4.10 3.75
CA SER A 6 -0.57 -3.47 4.11
C SER A 6 -0.31 -3.53 5.61
N SER A 7 -1.31 -3.13 6.40
CA SER A 7 -1.41 -3.35 7.85
C SER A 7 -2.77 -3.93 8.25
N ASN A 8 -3.71 -3.90 7.31
CA ASN A 8 -5.10 -4.27 7.36
C ASN A 8 -5.62 -4.23 5.92
N VAL A 9 -6.71 -4.95 5.66
CA VAL A 9 -7.40 -4.92 4.37
C VAL A 9 -8.05 -3.54 4.16
N LYS A 10 -7.85 -3.01 2.95
CA LYS A 10 -8.45 -1.76 2.46
C LYS A 10 -8.82 -1.88 0.98
N VAL A 11 -9.71 -1.01 0.54
CA VAL A 11 -10.07 -0.86 -0.88
C VAL A 11 -9.27 0.29 -1.50
N GLY A 12 -8.90 0.12 -2.78
CA GLY A 12 -8.22 1.16 -3.53
C GLY A 12 -8.57 1.18 -5.01
N VAL A 13 -8.34 2.34 -5.62
CA VAL A 13 -8.49 2.57 -7.06
C VAL A 13 -7.12 2.79 -7.69
N THR A 14 -6.91 2.16 -8.84
CA THR A 14 -5.71 2.33 -9.67
C THR A 14 -6.05 2.09 -11.13
N ARG A 15 -5.18 2.55 -12.04
CA ARG A 15 -5.24 2.17 -13.45
C ARG A 15 -4.57 0.81 -13.64
N LYS A 16 -5.02 0.04 -14.62
CA LYS A 16 -4.43 -1.28 -14.96
C LYS A 16 -2.92 -1.20 -15.22
N SER A 17 -2.46 -0.15 -15.90
CA SER A 17 -1.04 0.13 -16.16
C SER A 17 -0.20 0.47 -14.92
N GLN A 18 -0.82 0.59 -13.74
CA GLN A 18 -0.17 0.86 -12.46
C GLN A 18 -0.24 -0.34 -11.52
N VAL A 19 -0.74 -1.49 -11.97
CA VAL A 19 -0.66 -2.75 -11.25
C VAL A 19 0.63 -3.46 -11.68
N PRO A 20 1.49 -3.95 -10.75
CA PRO A 20 1.37 -3.92 -9.30
C PRO A 20 2.00 -2.69 -8.62
N THR A 21 2.57 -1.74 -9.37
CA THR A 21 3.30 -0.56 -8.83
C THR A 21 2.54 0.16 -7.71
N ARG A 22 1.22 0.37 -7.87
CA ARG A 22 0.39 1.04 -6.87
C ARG A 22 0.29 0.25 -5.56
N TRP A 23 0.28 -1.07 -5.63
CA TRP A 23 0.23 -1.96 -4.45
C TRP A 23 1.57 -1.93 -3.71
N ILE A 24 2.66 -1.98 -4.48
CA ILE A 24 4.04 -1.82 -3.98
C ILE A 24 4.16 -0.48 -3.25
N ASP A 25 3.77 0.64 -3.87
CA ASP A 25 3.79 1.99 -3.28
C ASP A 25 3.04 2.08 -1.95
N GLN A 26 1.98 1.30 -1.79
CA GLN A 26 1.18 1.25 -0.56
C GLN A 26 1.77 0.36 0.52
N GLY A 27 2.85 -0.37 0.23
CA GLY A 27 3.44 -1.36 1.13
C GLY A 27 2.53 -2.56 1.37
N ALA A 28 1.68 -2.91 0.40
CA ALA A 28 0.84 -4.10 0.47
C ALA A 28 1.67 -5.37 0.31
N HIS A 29 1.48 -6.36 1.18
CA HIS A 29 2.07 -7.69 1.06
C HIS A 29 1.15 -8.65 0.31
N GLU A 30 -0.15 -8.42 0.34
CA GLU A 30 -1.13 -9.07 -0.54
C GLU A 30 -2.00 -8.02 -1.23
N ALA A 31 -2.40 -8.31 -2.46
CA ALA A 31 -3.42 -7.56 -3.17
C ALA A 31 -4.21 -8.43 -4.15
N ILE A 32 -5.47 -8.05 -4.41
CA ILE A 32 -6.33 -8.72 -5.39
C ILE A 32 -7.22 -7.70 -6.10
N GLU A 33 -7.38 -7.83 -7.40
CA GLU A 33 -8.35 -7.02 -8.15
C GLU A 33 -9.76 -7.56 -7.96
N ILE A 34 -10.72 -6.66 -7.71
CA ILE A 34 -12.11 -7.04 -7.39
C ILE A 34 -13.13 -6.52 -8.40
N VAL A 35 -12.84 -5.42 -9.08
CA VAL A 35 -13.75 -4.79 -10.07
C VAL A 35 -12.93 -4.09 -11.15
N GLU A 36 -13.19 -4.34 -12.43
CA GLU A 36 -12.56 -3.63 -13.57
C GLU A 36 -13.60 -2.79 -14.32
N VAL A 37 -13.65 -1.49 -14.02
CA VAL A 37 -14.63 -0.56 -14.61
C VAL A 37 -14.01 0.31 -15.73
N PRO A 38 -14.81 0.77 -16.70
CA PRO A 38 -14.32 1.56 -17.84
C PRO A 38 -13.94 3.00 -17.49
N ASN A 39 -14.38 3.53 -16.35
CA ASN A 39 -14.18 4.94 -16.00
C ASN A 39 -14.03 5.16 -14.49
N ARG A 40 -13.50 6.35 -14.15
CA ARG A 40 -13.26 6.76 -12.74
C ARG A 40 -14.54 6.99 -11.95
N TYR A 41 -15.65 7.32 -12.60
CA TYR A 41 -16.92 7.55 -11.91
C TYR A 41 -17.42 6.27 -11.26
N LEU A 42 -17.50 5.17 -12.03
CA LEU A 42 -17.90 3.86 -11.51
C LEU A 42 -16.93 3.34 -10.44
N ALA A 43 -15.62 3.61 -10.61
CA ALA A 43 -14.64 3.25 -9.60
C ALA A 43 -14.86 4.05 -8.30
N GLY A 44 -15.17 5.34 -8.40
CA GLY A 44 -15.39 6.23 -7.26
C GLY A 44 -16.61 5.83 -6.45
N ILE A 45 -17.77 5.61 -7.09
CA ILE A 45 -18.99 5.20 -6.38
C ILE A 45 -18.80 3.84 -5.69
N THR A 46 -18.09 2.91 -6.34
CA THR A 46 -17.83 1.59 -5.76
C THR A 46 -16.82 1.69 -4.61
N GLU A 47 -15.76 2.48 -4.75
CA GLU A 47 -14.79 2.72 -3.67
C GLU A 47 -15.49 3.31 -2.43
N VAL A 48 -16.38 4.29 -2.61
CA VAL A 48 -17.15 4.88 -1.50
C VAL A 48 -18.02 3.83 -0.83
N ALA A 49 -18.77 3.04 -1.60
CA ALA A 49 -19.64 2.00 -1.05
C ALA A 49 -18.86 0.93 -0.27
N LEU A 50 -17.64 0.58 -0.71
CA LEU A 50 -16.84 -0.46 -0.06
C LEU A 50 -16.02 0.05 1.14
N LYS A 51 -15.68 1.34 1.19
CA LYS A 51 -14.85 1.92 2.28
C LYS A 51 -15.49 1.79 3.66
N ASP A 52 -16.81 1.77 3.76
CA ASP A 52 -17.52 1.61 5.03
C ASP A 52 -17.42 0.18 5.61
N HIS A 53 -16.89 -0.77 4.83
CA HIS A 53 -16.78 -2.18 5.21
C HIS A 53 -15.34 -2.66 5.40
N VAL A 54 -14.34 -1.83 5.10
CA VAL A 54 -12.91 -2.14 5.23
C VAL A 54 -12.17 -1.04 5.99
N GLY A 55 -10.90 -1.24 6.31
CA GLY A 55 -10.13 -0.20 6.99
C GLY A 55 -9.83 1.01 6.09
N ASP A 56 -9.87 2.20 6.68
CA ASP A 56 -9.66 3.49 5.97
C ASP A 56 -8.19 3.72 5.59
N LYS A 57 -7.30 3.77 6.58
CA LYS A 57 -5.89 4.16 6.39
C LYS A 57 -4.93 3.11 6.90
N THR A 58 -3.84 2.95 6.17
CA THR A 58 -2.70 2.13 6.58
C THR A 58 -1.99 2.77 7.77
N ASN A 59 -1.79 1.98 8.83
CA ASN A 59 -0.87 2.36 9.89
C ASN A 59 0.56 2.07 9.42
N TRP A 60 1.23 3.09 8.90
CA TRP A 60 2.57 2.95 8.33
C TRP A 60 3.59 2.41 9.34
N ARG A 61 3.42 2.67 10.65
CA ARG A 61 4.33 2.12 11.67
C ARG A 61 4.18 0.61 11.78
N THR A 62 2.95 0.10 11.81
CA THR A 62 2.66 -1.34 11.81
C THR A 62 3.16 -2.00 10.52
N MET A 63 2.88 -1.37 9.37
CA MET A 63 3.34 -1.83 8.05
C MET A 63 4.87 -1.97 7.97
N LEU A 64 5.62 -0.97 8.45
CA LEU A 64 7.08 -0.99 8.43
C LEU A 64 7.69 -1.90 9.48
N LYS A 65 7.04 -2.13 10.62
CA LYS A 65 7.45 -3.15 11.60
C LYS A 65 7.29 -4.57 11.08
N ASN A 66 6.57 -4.74 9.96
CA ASN A 66 6.14 -6.04 9.45
C ASN A 66 5.29 -6.82 10.46
N ASP A 67 4.57 -6.10 11.32
CA ASP A 67 3.58 -6.67 12.25
C ASP A 67 2.24 -6.78 11.51
N ILE A 68 2.24 -7.62 10.47
CA ILE A 68 1.14 -7.80 9.54
C ILE A 68 0.39 -9.08 9.85
N LYS A 69 -0.93 -9.03 9.68
CA LYS A 69 -1.79 -10.21 9.75
C LYS A 69 -2.10 -10.65 8.33
N ASP A 70 -1.86 -11.92 8.07
CA ASP A 70 -2.33 -12.62 6.88
C ASP A 70 -3.87 -12.63 6.88
N GLU A 71 -4.47 -12.28 5.75
CA GLU A 71 -5.90 -12.15 5.56
C GLU A 71 -6.28 -12.74 4.20
N ASN A 72 -7.34 -13.55 4.16
CA ASN A 72 -7.83 -14.10 2.90
C ASN A 72 -8.59 -13.03 2.11
N LEU A 73 -7.93 -12.40 1.14
CA LEU A 73 -8.52 -11.37 0.29
C LEU A 73 -9.59 -11.92 -0.65
N VAL A 74 -9.56 -13.21 -0.99
CA VAL A 74 -10.66 -13.86 -1.71
C VAL A 74 -11.94 -13.85 -0.86
N GLU A 75 -11.85 -14.22 0.42
CA GLU A 75 -12.99 -14.15 1.35
C GLU A 75 -13.48 -12.71 1.52
N TRP A 76 -12.58 -11.74 1.67
CA TRP A 76 -12.95 -10.33 1.70
C TRP A 76 -13.65 -9.88 0.43
N ARG A 77 -13.19 -10.30 -0.75
CA ARG A 77 -13.85 -9.99 -2.02
C ARG A 77 -15.27 -10.54 -2.07
N GLU A 78 -15.47 -11.81 -1.68
CA GLU A 78 -16.81 -12.41 -1.67
C GLU A 78 -17.75 -11.70 -0.68
N ARG A 79 -17.24 -11.37 0.52
CA ARG A 79 -17.98 -10.57 1.52
C ARG A 79 -18.39 -9.21 0.96
N LEU A 80 -17.52 -8.57 0.18
CA LEU A 80 -17.76 -7.24 -0.35
C LEU A 80 -18.65 -7.22 -1.60
N LYS A 81 -18.84 -8.36 -2.27
CA LYS A 81 -19.63 -8.49 -3.51
C LYS A 81 -21.03 -7.90 -3.37
N SER A 82 -21.70 -8.10 -2.23
CA SER A 82 -23.06 -7.61 -1.98
C SER A 82 -23.17 -6.10 -1.86
N TYR A 83 -22.08 -5.40 -1.57
CA TYR A 83 -22.05 -3.95 -1.38
C TYR A 83 -21.63 -3.19 -2.64
N ILE A 84 -21.36 -3.89 -3.74
CA ILE A 84 -21.05 -3.28 -5.04
C ILE A 84 -22.34 -2.67 -5.63
N PRO A 85 -22.33 -1.36 -6.00
CA PRO A 85 -23.49 -0.71 -6.61
C PRO A 85 -23.94 -1.41 -7.90
N GLU A 86 -25.25 -1.37 -8.19
CA GLU A 86 -25.84 -2.04 -9.37
C GLU A 86 -25.13 -1.67 -10.67
N GLU A 87 -24.75 -0.40 -10.83
CA GLU A 87 -24.06 0.13 -12.01
C GLU A 87 -22.67 -0.48 -12.22
N ALA A 88 -22.05 -1.00 -11.15
CA ALA A 88 -20.73 -1.59 -11.16
C ALA A 88 -20.73 -3.13 -11.07
N LYS A 89 -21.87 -3.77 -10.76
CA LYS A 89 -21.94 -5.22 -10.52
C LYS A 89 -21.47 -6.07 -11.71
N ASN A 90 -21.80 -5.66 -12.92
CA ASN A 90 -21.40 -6.39 -14.15
C ASN A 90 -19.88 -6.36 -14.40
N TYR A 91 -19.14 -5.54 -13.67
CA TYR A 91 -17.68 -5.39 -13.77
C TYR A 91 -16.93 -6.11 -12.65
N PHE A 92 -17.65 -6.84 -11.78
CA PHE A 92 -17.04 -7.62 -10.71
C PHE A 92 -16.21 -8.78 -11.28
N ILE A 93 -15.05 -9.02 -10.68
CA ILE A 93 -14.12 -10.07 -11.09
C ILE A 93 -14.36 -11.29 -10.20
N GLU A 94 -15.06 -12.30 -10.75
CA GLU A 94 -15.47 -13.49 -10.00
C GLU A 94 -14.32 -14.46 -9.67
N SER A 95 -13.26 -14.46 -10.47
CA SER A 95 -12.12 -15.34 -10.27
C SER A 95 -10.83 -14.57 -10.49
N ASN A 96 -10.08 -14.42 -9.41
CA ASN A 96 -8.72 -13.88 -9.43
C ASN A 96 -7.98 -14.46 -8.23
N THR A 97 -6.67 -14.51 -8.31
CA THR A 97 -5.81 -14.99 -7.22
C THR A 97 -5.13 -13.81 -6.55
N GLU A 98 -4.81 -14.01 -5.27
CA GLU A 98 -4.02 -13.05 -4.53
C GLU A 98 -2.62 -12.92 -5.12
N THR A 99 -2.16 -11.69 -5.20
CA THR A 99 -0.78 -11.35 -5.54
C THR A 99 -0.02 -11.11 -4.26
N ASN A 100 0.95 -11.99 -3.98
CA ASN A 100 1.90 -11.81 -2.90
C ASN A 100 3.06 -10.91 -3.34
N ILE A 101 3.45 -9.97 -2.48
CA ILE A 101 4.48 -8.97 -2.72
C ILE A 101 5.52 -9.05 -1.62
N GLU A 102 6.72 -9.50 -2.00
CA GLU A 102 7.88 -9.51 -1.13
C GLU A 102 8.66 -8.20 -1.27
N PHE A 103 9.10 -7.66 -0.13
CA PHE A 103 9.90 -6.44 -0.08
C PHE A 103 11.33 -6.76 0.32
N PRO A 104 12.34 -6.12 -0.30
CA PRO A 104 13.74 -6.32 0.06
C PRO A 104 14.03 -5.60 1.39
N VAL A 105 13.79 -6.28 2.50
CA VAL A 105 14.05 -5.78 3.85
C VAL A 105 14.84 -6.79 4.65
N HIS A 106 16.11 -6.47 4.91
CA HIS A 106 17.00 -7.28 5.73
C HIS A 106 16.73 -7.11 7.22
N LYS A 107 16.33 -5.91 7.64
CA LYS A 107 16.03 -5.60 9.05
C LYS A 107 14.83 -4.66 9.13
N TYR A 108 13.75 -5.14 9.76
CA TYR A 108 12.59 -4.32 10.04
C TYR A 108 12.80 -3.45 11.28
N PRO A 109 12.39 -2.16 11.24
CA PRO A 109 12.55 -1.24 12.35
C PRO A 109 11.64 -1.62 13.52
N LYS A 110 12.17 -1.64 14.74
CA LYS A 110 11.36 -1.95 15.95
C LYS A 110 10.56 -0.73 16.42
N LYS A 111 11.16 0.46 16.34
CA LYS A 111 10.54 1.73 16.69
C LYS A 111 10.76 2.76 15.56
N PRO A 112 10.00 2.65 14.45
CA PRO A 112 10.21 3.51 13.28
C PRO A 112 10.22 5.00 13.61
N LYS A 113 11.32 5.70 13.27
CA LYS A 113 11.49 7.15 13.44
C LYS A 113 11.48 7.82 12.07
N SER A 114 10.54 8.72 11.83
CA SER A 114 10.50 9.45 10.56
C SER A 114 11.65 10.44 10.48
N LEU A 115 12.46 10.34 9.43
CA LEU A 115 13.47 11.33 9.09
C LEU A 115 12.76 12.59 8.54
N ASN A 116 13.08 13.75 9.11
CA ASN A 116 12.70 15.05 8.58
C ASN A 116 13.96 15.73 8.04
N ILE A 117 14.24 15.55 6.75
CA ILE A 117 15.48 16.01 6.12
C ILE A 117 15.55 17.54 6.04
N GLU A 118 14.42 18.24 5.91
CA GLU A 118 14.39 19.71 5.94
C GLU A 118 14.88 20.27 7.29
N LYS A 119 14.57 19.57 8.40
CA LYS A 119 15.01 20.01 9.72
C LYS A 119 16.46 19.63 10.01
N VAL A 120 16.87 18.40 9.65
CA VAL A 120 18.21 17.90 9.99
C VAL A 120 19.28 18.28 8.96
N GLN A 121 18.88 18.65 7.74
CA GLN A 121 19.71 19.07 6.60
C GLN A 121 20.65 17.99 6.01
N SER A 122 21.09 17.03 6.82
CA SER A 122 21.86 15.86 6.37
C SER A 122 21.54 14.63 7.22
N TYR A 123 21.70 13.46 6.60
CA TYR A 123 21.57 12.17 7.27
C TYR A 123 22.49 11.15 6.60
N GLN A 124 23.13 10.32 7.41
CA GLN A 124 23.95 9.20 6.98
C GLN A 124 23.57 7.97 7.78
N GLY A 125 23.39 6.83 7.11
CA GLY A 125 23.07 5.56 7.75
C GLY A 125 23.14 4.40 6.76
N THR A 126 23.11 3.18 7.29
CA THR A 126 23.08 1.95 6.49
C THR A 126 21.66 1.67 6.03
N LEU A 127 21.42 1.63 4.72
CA LEU A 127 20.14 1.20 4.14
C LEU A 127 19.98 -0.31 4.35
N VAL A 128 18.94 -0.72 5.08
CA VAL A 128 18.66 -2.13 5.40
C VAL A 128 17.36 -2.63 4.80
N GLY A 129 16.60 -1.77 4.13
CA GLY A 129 15.46 -2.21 3.35
C GLY A 129 14.66 -1.10 2.68
N VAL A 130 13.73 -1.55 1.82
CA VAL A 130 12.74 -0.68 1.16
C VAL A 130 11.38 -1.34 1.28
N LYS A 131 10.37 -0.61 1.78
CA LYS A 131 8.97 -1.08 1.83
C LYS A 131 8.01 0.07 1.58
N GLY A 132 7.14 -0.08 0.60
CA GLY A 132 6.29 1.03 0.16
C GLY A 132 7.14 2.19 -0.35
N GLN A 133 6.80 3.38 0.12
CA GLN A 133 7.52 4.62 -0.20
C GLN A 133 8.66 4.93 0.78
N TYR A 134 9.07 3.96 1.60
CA TYR A 134 10.04 4.17 2.67
C TYR A 134 11.37 3.49 2.38
N LEU A 135 12.44 4.27 2.51
CA LEU A 135 13.77 3.73 2.82
C LEU A 135 13.84 3.44 4.32
N ILE A 136 14.45 2.31 4.68
CA ILE A 136 14.59 1.83 6.05
C ILE A 136 16.07 1.75 6.38
N PHE A 137 16.48 2.38 7.48
CA PHE A 137 17.86 2.41 7.95
C PHE A 137 18.05 1.59 9.24
N GLU A 138 19.30 1.17 9.47
CA GLU A 138 19.67 0.25 10.53
C GLU A 138 19.32 0.71 11.97
N ASP A 139 19.24 2.02 12.20
CA ASP A 139 19.01 2.69 13.49
C ASP A 139 17.52 2.95 13.81
N ASP A 140 16.62 2.24 13.13
CA ASP A 140 15.15 2.41 13.08
C ASP A 140 14.68 3.71 12.39
N THR A 141 15.58 4.51 11.80
CA THR A 141 15.20 5.66 11.00
C THR A 141 14.55 5.20 9.69
N VAL A 142 13.46 5.86 9.30
CA VAL A 142 12.76 5.60 8.05
C VAL A 142 12.54 6.91 7.30
N PHE A 143 12.71 6.89 5.99
CA PHE A 143 12.58 8.07 5.15
C PHE A 143 11.51 7.84 4.07
N ASN A 144 10.40 8.58 4.17
CA ASN A 144 9.34 8.53 3.18
C ASN A 144 9.74 9.41 1.99
N ILE A 145 10.08 8.79 0.85
CA ILE A 145 10.53 9.50 -0.35
C ILE A 145 9.44 10.43 -0.88
N ARG A 146 8.20 9.95 -0.94
CA ARG A 146 7.07 10.70 -1.50
C ARG A 146 6.70 11.94 -0.69
N ALA A 147 6.80 11.85 0.63
CA ALA A 147 6.54 12.99 1.52
C ALA A 147 7.59 14.10 1.40
N ASN A 148 8.70 13.83 0.71
CA ASN A 148 9.81 14.75 0.47
C ASN A 148 9.95 15.11 -1.03
N GLU A 149 8.90 14.88 -1.82
CA GLU A 149 8.82 15.34 -3.21
C GLU A 149 9.02 16.87 -3.29
N GLY A 150 9.79 17.33 -4.28
CA GLY A 150 10.11 18.75 -4.46
C GLY A 150 11.42 19.21 -3.82
N LEU A 151 12.04 18.38 -2.96
CA LEU A 151 13.38 18.67 -2.41
C LEU A 151 14.49 18.25 -3.39
N VAL A 152 15.51 19.10 -3.49
CA VAL A 152 16.77 18.76 -4.17
C VAL A 152 17.75 18.26 -3.11
N VAL A 153 18.19 17.01 -3.25
CA VAL A 153 19.10 16.36 -2.30
C VAL A 153 20.33 15.83 -3.04
N ALA A 154 21.49 15.92 -2.39
CA ALA A 154 22.67 15.19 -2.82
C ALA A 154 22.66 13.80 -2.19
N ILE A 155 22.83 12.75 -2.99
CA ILE A 155 22.88 11.37 -2.54
C ILE A 155 24.26 10.81 -2.87
N SER A 156 24.89 10.14 -1.90
CA SER A 156 26.16 9.45 -2.07
C SER A 156 26.06 8.07 -1.45
N VAL A 157 26.64 7.08 -2.13
CA VAL A 157 26.70 5.68 -1.69
C VAL A 157 28.18 5.31 -1.57
N PHE A 158 28.56 4.69 -0.47
CA PHE A 158 29.95 4.37 -0.11
C PHE A 158 30.10 2.88 0.15
#